data_AF-A0A1Q7CB04-F1
#
_entry.id   AF-A0A1Q7CB04-F1
#
_cell.length_a   1.000
_cell.length_b   1.000
_cell.length_c   1.000
_cell.angle_alpha   90.00
_cell.angle_beta   90.00
_cell.angle_gamma   90.00
#
_symmetry.space_group_name_H-M   'P 1'
#
loop_
_entity.id
_entity.type
_entity.pdbx_description
1 polymer ?
#
loop_
_entity_poly.entity_id
_entity_poly.type
_entity_poly.pdbx_seq_one_letter_code
_entity_poly.pdbx_strand_id
1 'polypeptide(L)'
;MILRLSNNAQRAGLVTASFTVAFILSFFSIRNAFAVHYAGLQTSQAIERATRLEPMDPRNWYLLGRYWQYNPADPDTARGIRSYLSAISLNPASWQSWLDLAASYESDDNLAAARDAYLHAKKIYPLSAEVSWRYGNFLLRQGELEPAFAEMRLAVQADPKRAAEAFSRSLRAGSTIEAALDHVLPVISDAYLDVIRDQSEDRHTENALKVWERLVSMHPRISLYDSFPLVDALMTERRIGEASRVWDQAVLFAGLADLQGPPGSILWDSGFESNVKNGGFSWLISEASRDVQIGFDTQEKHSGNRSLRLIFDGNSNVNFAGVCHYVPLQPSTAYRFSAWVRTRALTTDQGIRFHLHSLGAQDASSVVTSEVHGTTPWTRVEAPWSSSKEVQEMQVCLVRFPSEEADGKIQGTAWVDDVALVPELAEHPKP
;
A
#
# COMPACT_ATOMS: atom_id res chain seq x y z
N MET A 1 31.85 -38.60 37.04
CA MET A 1 31.72 -40.03 37.43
C MET A 1 32.81 -40.80 36.71
N ILE A 2 33.89 -41.21 37.40
CA ILE A 2 35.00 -41.95 36.77
C ILE A 2 34.66 -43.44 36.84
N LEU A 3 34.32 -44.06 35.71
CA LEU A 3 34.13 -45.50 35.58
C LEU A 3 35.46 -46.22 35.85
N ARG A 4 35.65 -46.79 37.05
CA ARG A 4 36.82 -47.62 37.39
C ARG A 4 36.66 -48.99 36.75
N LEU A 5 37.25 -49.19 35.57
CA LEU A 5 37.27 -50.50 34.88
C LEU A 5 38.43 -51.34 35.42
N SER A 6 38.10 -52.50 35.97
CA SER A 6 38.97 -53.36 36.79
C SER A 6 39.91 -54.27 36.00
N ASN A 7 39.64 -54.53 34.71
CA ASN A 7 40.47 -55.39 33.86
C ASN A 7 40.55 -54.84 32.42
N ASN A 8 41.65 -55.12 31.71
CA ASN A 8 41.90 -54.77 30.30
C ASN A 8 40.77 -55.21 29.37
N ALA A 9 40.12 -56.35 29.65
CA ALA A 9 38.95 -56.81 28.88
C ALA A 9 37.76 -55.83 28.97
N GLN A 10 37.50 -55.25 30.15
CA GLN A 10 36.41 -54.27 30.33
C GLN A 10 36.74 -52.94 29.64
N ARG A 11 38.02 -52.54 29.62
CA ARG A 11 38.48 -51.34 28.89
C ARG A 11 38.37 -51.52 27.38
N ALA A 12 38.80 -52.68 26.87
CA ALA A 12 38.63 -53.03 25.47
C ALA A 12 37.15 -53.04 25.06
N GLY A 13 36.29 -53.66 25.88
CA GLY A 13 34.84 -53.66 25.66
C GLY A 13 34.22 -52.27 25.58
N LEU A 14 34.59 -51.35 26.48
CA LEU A 14 34.10 -49.97 26.44
C LEU A 14 34.57 -49.24 25.18
N VAL A 15 35.85 -49.35 24.83
CA VAL A 15 36.42 -48.71 23.63
C VAL A 15 35.75 -49.23 22.36
N THR A 16 35.57 -50.55 22.25
CA THR A 16 34.86 -51.16 21.12
C THR A 16 33.41 -50.66 21.07
N ALA A 17 32.68 -50.66 22.18
CA ALA A 17 31.31 -50.15 22.23
C ALA A 17 31.23 -48.67 21.82
N SER A 18 32.15 -47.82 22.28
CA SER A 18 32.23 -46.41 21.90
C SER A 18 32.50 -46.23 20.40
N PHE A 19 33.44 -47.00 19.82
CA PHE A 19 33.69 -46.97 18.38
C PHE A 19 32.50 -47.49 17.57
N THR A 20 31.81 -48.53 18.04
CA THR A 20 30.59 -49.03 17.39
C THR A 20 29.49 -47.98 17.41
N VAL A 21 29.23 -47.32 18.54
CA VAL A 21 28.24 -46.24 18.64
C VAL A 21 28.64 -45.07 17.74
N ALA A 22 29.91 -44.64 17.77
CA ALA A 22 30.40 -43.56 16.92
C ALA A 22 30.23 -43.90 15.42
N PHE A 23 30.59 -45.12 15.02
CA PHE A 23 30.42 -45.59 13.65
C PHE A 23 28.96 -45.60 13.22
N ILE A 24 28.06 -46.11 14.06
CA ILE A 24 26.61 -46.13 13.78
C ILE A 24 26.09 -44.70 13.61
N LEU A 25 26.44 -43.79 14.52
CA LEU A 25 26.03 -42.39 14.44
C LEU A 25 26.58 -41.70 13.19
N SER A 26 27.88 -41.87 12.89
CA SER A 26 28.50 -41.33 11.69
C SER A 26 27.85 -41.87 10.42
N PHE A 27 27.52 -43.16 10.38
CA PHE A 27 26.82 -43.77 9.25
C PHE A 27 25.45 -43.12 9.03
N PHE A 28 24.62 -42.98 10.07
CA PHE A 28 23.32 -42.32 9.96
C PHE A 28 23.44 -40.83 9.59
N SER A 29 24.40 -40.11 10.15
CA SER A 29 24.63 -38.69 9.80
C SER A 29 25.04 -38.53 8.34
N ILE A 30 25.96 -39.36 7.84
CA ILE A 30 26.42 -39.32 6.44
C ILE A 30 25.27 -39.71 5.50
N ARG A 31 24.52 -40.77 5.82
CA ARG A 31 23.37 -41.22 5.03
C ARG A 31 22.31 -40.11 4.92
N ASN A 32 21.96 -39.47 6.04
CA ASN A 32 21.03 -38.35 6.07
C ASN A 32 21.57 -37.14 5.27
N ALA A 33 22.86 -36.82 5.39
CA ALA A 33 23.47 -35.73 4.62
C ALA A 33 23.40 -35.98 3.10
N PHE A 34 23.67 -37.22 2.66
CA PHE A 34 23.48 -37.60 1.26
C PHE A 34 22.01 -37.50 0.84
N ALA A 35 21.05 -37.94 1.67
CA ALA A 35 19.63 -37.82 1.36
C ALA A 35 19.21 -36.37 1.16
N VAL A 36 19.62 -35.46 2.06
CA VAL A 36 19.37 -34.02 1.93
C VAL A 36 20.00 -33.44 0.67
N HIS A 37 21.25 -33.82 0.38
CA HIS A 37 21.94 -33.38 -0.84
C HIS A 37 21.18 -33.80 -2.10
N TYR A 38 20.80 -35.08 -2.21
CA TYR A 38 20.06 -35.59 -3.37
C TYR A 38 18.66 -34.98 -3.49
N ALA A 39 17.95 -34.77 -2.38
CA ALA A 39 16.66 -34.08 -2.38
C ALA A 39 16.75 -32.65 -2.92
N GLY A 40 17.88 -31.97 -2.69
CA GLY A 40 18.15 -30.62 -3.19
C GLY A 40 18.46 -30.51 -4.69
N LEU A 41 18.77 -31.62 -5.37
CA LEU A 41 19.08 -31.61 -6.81
C LEU A 41 17.85 -31.48 -7.71
N GLN A 42 16.63 -31.59 -7.16
CA GLN A 42 15.36 -31.37 -7.86
C GLN A 42 15.16 -32.19 -9.15
N THR A 43 15.77 -33.38 -9.23
CA THR A 43 15.51 -34.36 -10.30
C THR A 43 14.78 -35.58 -9.74
N SER A 44 13.93 -36.24 -10.53
CA SER A 44 13.21 -37.46 -10.12
C SER A 44 14.16 -38.50 -9.53
N GLN A 45 15.24 -38.81 -10.26
CA GLN A 45 16.22 -39.82 -9.85
C GLN A 45 16.90 -39.48 -8.52
N ALA A 46 17.25 -38.20 -8.31
CA ALA A 46 17.89 -37.79 -7.07
C ALA A 46 16.90 -37.81 -5.89
N ILE A 47 15.67 -37.32 -6.09
CA ILE A 47 14.67 -37.34 -5.01
C ILE A 47 14.26 -38.79 -4.67
N GLU A 48 14.13 -39.68 -5.65
CA GLU A 48 13.96 -41.12 -5.41
C GLU A 48 15.15 -41.74 -4.67
N ARG A 49 16.37 -41.27 -4.94
CA ARG A 49 17.56 -41.71 -4.20
C ARG A 49 17.46 -41.26 -2.73
N ALA A 50 16.98 -40.05 -2.48
CA ALA A 50 16.76 -39.54 -1.12
C ALA A 50 15.73 -40.37 -0.36
N THR A 51 14.60 -40.75 -0.98
CA THR A 51 13.60 -41.62 -0.34
C THR A 51 14.12 -43.03 -0.06
N ARG A 52 15.06 -43.55 -0.86
CA ARG A 52 15.72 -44.86 -0.58
C ARG A 52 16.75 -44.77 0.53
N LEU A 53 17.45 -43.63 0.66
CA LEU A 53 18.45 -43.41 1.71
C LEU A 53 17.81 -43.18 3.08
N GLU A 54 16.75 -42.38 3.12
CA GLU A 54 15.99 -42.05 4.33
C GLU A 54 14.48 -42.26 4.08
N PRO A 55 13.98 -43.51 4.06
CA PRO A 55 12.59 -43.83 3.74
C PRO A 55 11.60 -43.40 4.84
N MET A 56 12.09 -43.17 6.06
CA MET A 56 11.28 -42.72 7.19
C MET A 56 11.25 -41.19 7.34
N ASP A 57 11.94 -40.44 6.46
CA ASP A 57 11.84 -38.99 6.44
C ASP A 57 10.64 -38.55 5.56
N PRO A 58 9.55 -38.02 6.14
CA PRO A 58 8.38 -37.60 5.38
C PRO A 58 8.70 -36.51 4.35
N ARG A 59 9.74 -35.71 4.57
CA ARG A 59 10.10 -34.60 3.68
C ARG A 59 10.56 -35.09 2.32
N ASN A 60 11.28 -36.21 2.25
CA ASN A 60 11.74 -36.77 0.98
C ASN A 60 10.55 -37.21 0.11
N TRP A 61 9.55 -37.83 0.73
CA TRP A 61 8.31 -38.24 0.06
C TRP A 61 7.45 -37.03 -0.36
N TYR A 62 7.38 -36.00 0.48
CA TYR A 62 6.70 -34.74 0.14
C TYR A 62 7.35 -34.05 -1.06
N LEU A 63 8.68 -33.94 -1.08
CA LEU A 63 9.43 -33.38 -2.21
C LEU A 63 9.27 -34.22 -3.48
N LEU A 64 9.19 -35.55 -3.37
CA LEU A 64 8.92 -36.42 -4.50
C LEU A 64 7.52 -36.19 -5.07
N GLY A 65 6.51 -36.04 -4.19
CA GLY A 65 5.15 -35.69 -4.59
C GLY A 65 5.09 -34.36 -5.34
N ARG A 66 5.76 -33.34 -4.80
CA ARG A 66 5.87 -32.02 -5.43
C ARG A 66 6.57 -32.05 -6.77
N TYR A 67 7.62 -32.85 -6.89
CA TYR A 67 8.28 -33.04 -8.17
C TYR A 67 7.32 -33.58 -9.22
N TRP A 68 6.58 -34.66 -8.91
CA TRP A 68 5.63 -35.25 -9.87
C TRP A 68 4.45 -34.34 -10.20
N GLN A 69 3.98 -33.54 -9.23
CA GLN A 69 2.87 -32.61 -9.44
C GLN A 69 3.26 -31.38 -10.27
N TYR A 70 4.44 -30.82 -10.04
CA TYR A 70 4.87 -29.54 -10.65
C TYR A 70 5.91 -29.69 -11.75
N ASN A 71 6.20 -30.91 -12.23
CA ASN A 71 7.07 -31.13 -13.38
C ASN A 71 6.32 -30.80 -14.68
N PRO A 72 6.64 -29.69 -15.38
CA PRO A 72 5.93 -29.29 -16.59
C PRO A 72 6.23 -30.21 -17.79
N ALA A 73 7.35 -30.95 -17.78
CA ALA A 73 7.75 -31.80 -18.89
C ALA A 73 7.05 -33.16 -18.89
N ASP A 74 6.73 -33.68 -17.71
CA ASP A 74 6.09 -34.99 -17.51
C ASP A 74 5.39 -35.03 -16.14
N PRO A 75 4.19 -34.41 -16.02
CA PRO A 75 3.40 -34.47 -14.81
C PRO A 75 2.80 -35.87 -14.63
N ASP A 76 2.98 -36.44 -13.44
CA ASP A 76 2.41 -37.76 -13.09
C ASP A 76 1.64 -37.66 -11.77
N THR A 77 0.36 -37.27 -11.89
CA THR A 77 -0.53 -37.05 -10.75
C THR A 77 -0.64 -38.30 -9.86
N ALA A 78 -0.66 -39.50 -10.44
CA ALA A 78 -0.77 -40.75 -9.69
C ALA A 78 0.49 -41.02 -8.84
N ARG A 79 1.70 -40.76 -9.36
CA ARG A 79 2.93 -40.80 -8.57
C ARG A 79 2.99 -39.70 -7.53
N GLY A 80 2.48 -38.50 -7.85
CA GLY A 80 2.31 -37.40 -6.91
C GLY A 80 1.49 -37.82 -5.69
N ILE A 81 0.27 -38.30 -5.92
CA ILE A 81 -0.67 -38.78 -4.88
C ILE A 81 -0.02 -39.86 -4.02
N ARG A 82 0.59 -40.90 -4.62
CA ARG A 82 1.26 -41.98 -3.85
C ARG A 82 2.39 -41.44 -2.96
N SER A 83 3.15 -40.47 -3.46
CA SER A 83 4.26 -39.87 -2.71
C SER A 83 3.74 -39.04 -1.54
N TYR A 84 2.68 -38.24 -1.75
CA TYR A 84 2.04 -37.49 -0.66
C TYR A 84 1.40 -38.40 0.40
N LEU A 85 0.73 -39.48 0.00
CA LEU A 85 0.18 -40.47 0.94
C LEU A 85 1.30 -41.11 1.78
N SER A 86 2.46 -41.39 1.17
CA SER A 86 3.64 -41.89 1.89
C SER A 86 4.15 -40.86 2.92
N ALA A 87 4.25 -39.58 2.53
CA ALA A 87 4.62 -38.49 3.43
C ALA A 87 3.65 -38.34 4.61
N ILE A 88 2.35 -38.39 4.33
CA ILE A 88 1.27 -38.28 5.33
C ILE A 88 1.27 -39.49 6.28
N SER A 89 1.55 -40.70 5.80
CA SER A 89 1.65 -41.89 6.65
C SER A 89 2.75 -41.77 7.71
N LEU A 90 3.82 -41.05 7.39
CA LEU A 90 4.97 -40.80 8.26
C LEU A 90 4.77 -39.54 9.12
N ASN A 91 4.05 -38.54 8.62
CA ASN A 91 3.70 -37.32 9.36
C ASN A 91 2.26 -36.87 9.06
N PRO A 92 1.26 -37.40 9.80
CA PRO A 92 -0.14 -37.06 9.59
C PRO A 92 -0.49 -35.60 9.91
N ALA A 93 0.38 -34.88 10.61
CA ALA A 93 0.19 -33.48 11.03
C ALA A 93 0.75 -32.45 10.03
N SER A 94 1.20 -32.87 8.84
CA SER A 94 1.69 -31.94 7.81
C SER A 94 0.54 -31.35 7.00
N TRP A 95 0.08 -30.15 7.36
CA TRP A 95 -0.96 -29.44 6.60
C TRP A 95 -0.55 -29.18 5.14
N GLN A 96 0.74 -28.93 4.87
CA GLN A 96 1.25 -28.75 3.50
C GLN A 96 1.08 -30.01 2.64
N SER A 97 1.40 -31.18 3.20
CA SER A 97 1.23 -32.45 2.49
C SER A 97 -0.24 -32.73 2.18
N TRP A 98 -1.14 -32.41 3.11
CA TRP A 98 -2.58 -32.51 2.89
C TRP A 98 -3.10 -31.54 1.83
N LEU A 99 -2.64 -30.28 1.81
CA LEU A 99 -3.02 -29.31 0.78
C LEU A 99 -2.55 -29.70 -0.62
N ASP A 100 -1.30 -30.14 -0.75
CA ASP A 100 -0.74 -30.51 -2.05
C ASP A 100 -1.34 -31.85 -2.56
N LEU A 101 -1.69 -32.75 -1.63
CA LEU A 101 -2.51 -33.94 -1.93
C LEU A 101 -3.90 -33.53 -2.43
N ALA A 102 -4.56 -32.57 -1.78
CA ALA A 102 -5.87 -32.08 -2.20
C ALA A 102 -5.85 -31.50 -3.62
N ALA A 103 -4.84 -30.68 -3.93
CA ALA A 103 -4.65 -30.13 -5.28
C ALA A 103 -4.32 -31.22 -6.32
N SER A 104 -3.63 -32.29 -5.93
CA SER A 104 -3.38 -33.44 -6.80
C SER A 104 -4.65 -34.23 -7.08
N TYR A 105 -5.48 -34.48 -6.06
CA TYR A 105 -6.80 -35.10 -6.25
C TYR A 105 -7.73 -34.25 -7.10
N GLU A 106 -7.69 -32.93 -6.95
CA GLU A 106 -8.44 -32.00 -7.79
C GLU A 106 -8.01 -32.09 -9.27
N SER A 107 -6.71 -32.21 -9.54
CA SER A 107 -6.17 -32.38 -10.89
C SER A 107 -6.50 -33.76 -11.49
N ASP A 108 -6.77 -34.76 -10.64
CA ASP A 108 -7.20 -36.12 -11.00
C ASP A 108 -8.73 -36.26 -11.10
N ASP A 109 -9.48 -35.15 -10.98
CA ASP A 109 -10.96 -35.10 -10.95
C ASP A 109 -11.60 -35.91 -9.79
N ASN A 110 -10.81 -36.28 -8.77
CA ASN A 110 -11.30 -36.94 -7.56
C ASN A 110 -11.74 -35.91 -6.51
N LEU A 111 -12.83 -35.20 -6.81
CA LEU A 111 -13.32 -34.05 -6.05
C LEU A 111 -13.67 -34.38 -4.60
N ALA A 112 -14.15 -35.60 -4.33
CA ALA A 112 -14.47 -36.06 -2.97
C ALA A 112 -13.21 -36.22 -2.12
N ALA A 113 -12.16 -36.85 -2.66
CA ALA A 113 -10.88 -37.00 -1.97
C ALA A 113 -10.16 -35.66 -1.83
N ALA A 114 -10.26 -34.77 -2.82
CA ALA A 114 -9.74 -33.41 -2.73
C ALA A 114 -10.36 -32.65 -1.56
N ARG A 115 -11.69 -32.66 -1.44
CA ARG A 115 -12.41 -32.03 -0.33
C ARG A 115 -11.97 -32.57 1.03
N ASP A 116 -11.89 -33.89 1.19
CA ASP A 116 -11.46 -34.53 2.43
C ASP A 116 -10.04 -34.09 2.84
N ALA A 117 -9.11 -34.07 1.88
CA ALA A 117 -7.75 -33.61 2.10
C ALA A 117 -7.67 -32.12 2.50
N TYR A 118 -8.47 -31.24 1.87
CA TYR A 118 -8.59 -29.84 2.30
C TYR A 118 -9.12 -29.71 3.73
N LEU A 119 -10.15 -30.47 4.10
CA LEU A 119 -10.71 -30.47 5.46
C LEU A 119 -9.70 -30.98 6.50
N HIS A 120 -8.89 -31.97 6.16
CA HIS A 120 -7.77 -32.43 6.99
C HIS A 120 -6.72 -31.34 7.19
N ALA A 121 -6.28 -30.67 6.12
CA ALA A 121 -5.34 -29.54 6.22
C ALA A 121 -5.90 -28.44 7.14
N LYS A 122 -7.19 -28.10 7.00
CA LYS A 122 -7.88 -27.11 7.83
C LYS A 122 -7.98 -27.53 9.28
N LYS A 123 -8.25 -28.81 9.57
CA LYS A 123 -8.27 -29.34 10.94
C LYS A 123 -6.91 -29.20 11.63
N ILE A 124 -5.82 -29.40 10.88
CA ILE A 124 -4.44 -29.32 11.39
C ILE A 124 -4.04 -27.86 11.62
N TYR A 125 -4.32 -26.97 10.67
CA TYR A 125 -3.93 -25.57 10.77
C TYR A 125 -5.10 -24.60 10.44
N PRO A 126 -6.05 -24.42 11.38
CA PRO A 126 -7.31 -23.72 11.13
C PRO A 126 -7.18 -22.20 10.94
N LEU A 127 -6.05 -21.60 11.33
CA LEU A 127 -5.79 -20.16 11.20
C LEU A 127 -4.89 -19.82 10.00
N SER A 128 -4.60 -20.79 9.13
CA SER A 128 -3.74 -20.57 7.97
C SER A 128 -4.48 -19.87 6.85
N ALA A 129 -4.01 -18.66 6.50
CA ALA A 129 -4.49 -17.94 5.32
C ALA A 129 -4.38 -18.80 4.05
N GLU A 130 -3.27 -19.52 3.85
CA GLU A 130 -3.07 -20.36 2.66
C GLU A 130 -4.04 -21.53 2.60
N VAL A 131 -4.33 -22.19 3.73
CA VAL A 131 -5.25 -23.34 3.76
C VAL A 131 -6.66 -22.89 3.39
N SER A 132 -7.17 -21.87 4.06
CA SER A 132 -8.50 -21.31 3.76
C SER A 132 -8.56 -20.73 2.34
N TRP A 133 -7.49 -20.08 1.88
CA TRP A 133 -7.41 -19.56 0.51
C TRP A 133 -7.54 -20.65 -0.56
N ARG A 134 -6.76 -21.74 -0.44
CA ARG A 134 -6.80 -22.84 -1.41
C ARG A 134 -8.12 -23.60 -1.34
N TYR A 135 -8.64 -23.84 -0.14
CA TYR A 135 -9.92 -24.52 0.01
C TYR A 135 -11.09 -23.69 -0.52
N GLY A 136 -11.13 -22.38 -0.23
CA GLY A 136 -12.12 -21.47 -0.79
C GLY A 136 -12.08 -21.42 -2.32
N ASN A 137 -10.88 -21.41 -2.92
CA ASN A 137 -10.73 -21.47 -4.37
C ASN A 137 -11.19 -22.81 -4.98
N PHE A 138 -10.95 -23.93 -4.29
CA PHE A 138 -11.51 -25.22 -4.68
C PHE A 138 -13.04 -25.17 -4.68
N LEU A 139 -13.65 -24.68 -3.60
CA LEU A 139 -15.11 -24.52 -3.47
C LEU A 139 -15.70 -23.61 -4.56
N LEU A 140 -15.02 -22.51 -4.90
CA LEU A 140 -15.44 -21.66 -6.03
C LEU A 140 -15.48 -22.44 -7.36
N ARG A 141 -14.47 -23.26 -7.64
CA ARG A 141 -14.44 -24.09 -8.85
C ARG A 141 -15.54 -25.15 -8.86
N GLN A 142 -16.00 -25.59 -7.69
CA GLN A 142 -17.16 -26.47 -7.56
C GLN A 142 -18.51 -25.73 -7.67
N GLY A 143 -18.51 -24.40 -7.78
CA GLY A 143 -19.72 -23.58 -7.80
C GLY A 143 -20.37 -23.40 -6.42
N GLU A 144 -19.70 -23.80 -5.34
CA GLU A 144 -20.20 -23.69 -3.98
C GLU A 144 -19.84 -22.32 -3.38
N LEU A 145 -20.56 -21.29 -3.85
CA LEU A 145 -20.22 -19.88 -3.59
C LEU A 145 -20.23 -19.52 -2.10
N GLU A 146 -21.29 -19.86 -1.36
CA GLU A 146 -21.41 -19.53 0.07
C GLU A 146 -20.25 -20.07 0.93
N PRO A 147 -19.95 -21.39 0.93
CA PRO A 147 -18.82 -21.88 1.70
C PRO A 147 -17.48 -21.38 1.14
N ALA A 148 -17.37 -21.13 -0.16
CA ALA A 148 -16.16 -20.55 -0.73
C ALA A 148 -15.87 -19.16 -0.19
N PHE A 149 -16.88 -18.28 -0.15
CA PHE A 149 -16.74 -16.92 0.39
C PHE A 149 -16.47 -16.94 1.89
N ALA A 150 -17.04 -17.88 2.64
CA ALA A 150 -16.70 -18.07 4.05
C ALA A 150 -15.22 -18.44 4.24
N GLU A 151 -14.65 -19.33 3.43
CA GLU A 151 -13.22 -19.64 3.49
C GLU A 151 -12.35 -18.48 3.02
N MET A 152 -12.76 -17.74 1.98
CA MET A 152 -12.05 -16.54 1.56
C MET A 152 -12.01 -15.49 2.67
N ARG A 153 -13.12 -15.29 3.38
CA ARG A 153 -13.16 -14.40 4.55
C ARG A 153 -12.18 -14.83 5.63
N LEU A 154 -12.10 -16.13 5.93
CA LEU A 154 -11.10 -16.65 6.88
C LEU A 154 -9.66 -16.39 6.39
N ALA A 155 -9.41 -16.54 5.09
CA ALA A 155 -8.11 -16.23 4.51
C ALA A 155 -7.74 -14.75 4.66
N VAL A 156 -8.69 -13.85 4.41
CA VAL A 156 -8.51 -12.39 4.58
C VAL A 156 -8.37 -12.00 6.06
N GLN A 157 -9.05 -12.69 6.98
CA GLN A 157 -8.87 -12.48 8.42
C GLN A 157 -7.45 -12.82 8.88
N ALA A 158 -6.87 -13.88 8.32
CA ALA A 158 -5.50 -14.29 8.63
C ALA A 158 -4.44 -13.47 7.88
N ASP A 159 -4.75 -12.97 6.69
CA ASP A 159 -3.88 -12.13 5.86
C ASP A 159 -4.70 -11.06 5.11
N PRO A 160 -4.83 -9.85 5.67
CA PRO A 160 -5.62 -8.77 5.07
C PRO A 160 -5.18 -8.35 3.66
N LYS A 161 -3.94 -8.65 3.26
CA LYS A 161 -3.40 -8.35 1.91
C LYS A 161 -3.98 -9.23 0.81
N ARG A 162 -4.84 -10.18 1.16
CA ARG A 162 -5.60 -11.01 0.22
C ARG A 162 -6.98 -10.44 -0.08
N ALA A 163 -7.37 -9.33 0.56
CA ALA A 163 -8.71 -8.79 0.44
C ALA A 163 -9.05 -8.38 -0.99
N ALA A 164 -8.15 -7.67 -1.67
CA ALA A 164 -8.31 -7.30 -3.08
C ALA A 164 -8.54 -8.53 -3.96
N GLU A 165 -7.67 -9.55 -3.82
CA GLU A 165 -7.80 -10.77 -4.62
C GLU A 165 -9.10 -11.54 -4.31
N ALA A 166 -9.47 -11.65 -3.04
CA ALA A 166 -10.69 -12.32 -2.60
C ALA A 166 -11.93 -11.61 -3.16
N PHE A 167 -11.97 -10.28 -3.04
CA PHE A 167 -13.06 -9.43 -3.50
C PHE A 167 -13.22 -9.52 -5.01
N SER A 168 -12.15 -9.31 -5.77
CA SER A 168 -12.14 -9.40 -7.24
C SER A 168 -12.53 -10.80 -7.73
N ARG A 169 -12.14 -11.87 -7.03
CA ARG A 169 -12.59 -13.24 -7.34
C ARG A 169 -14.08 -13.43 -7.08
N SER A 170 -14.62 -12.90 -5.99
CA SER A 170 -16.07 -13.01 -5.71
C SER A 170 -16.92 -12.29 -6.75
N LEU A 171 -16.49 -11.11 -7.21
CA LEU A 171 -17.21 -10.38 -8.26
C LEU A 171 -17.18 -11.15 -9.58
N ARG A 172 -16.01 -11.70 -9.97
CA ARG A 172 -15.89 -12.54 -11.17
C ARG A 172 -16.71 -13.83 -11.09
N ALA A 173 -16.94 -14.36 -9.89
CA ALA A 173 -17.82 -15.50 -9.65
C ALA A 173 -19.33 -15.13 -9.68
N GLY A 174 -19.67 -13.87 -9.97
CA GLY A 174 -21.05 -13.40 -10.11
C GLY A 174 -21.66 -12.82 -8.82
N SER A 175 -20.87 -12.63 -7.75
CA SER A 175 -21.33 -11.96 -6.54
C SER A 175 -21.59 -10.47 -6.79
N THR A 176 -22.58 -9.89 -6.11
CA THR A 176 -22.73 -8.44 -6.08
C THR A 176 -21.67 -7.83 -5.16
N ILE A 177 -21.43 -6.52 -5.31
CA ILE A 177 -20.49 -5.82 -4.42
C ILE A 177 -20.97 -5.86 -2.97
N GLU A 178 -22.27 -5.72 -2.72
CA GLU A 178 -22.85 -5.78 -1.37
C GLU A 178 -22.59 -7.17 -0.74
N ALA A 179 -22.83 -8.25 -1.50
CA ALA A 179 -22.55 -9.60 -1.05
C ALA A 179 -21.05 -9.85 -0.83
N ALA A 180 -20.16 -9.32 -1.68
CA ALA A 180 -18.72 -9.42 -1.49
C ALA A 180 -18.26 -8.69 -0.20
N LEU A 181 -18.78 -7.49 0.05
CA LEU A 181 -18.51 -6.73 1.27
C LEU A 181 -18.96 -7.47 2.54
N ASP A 182 -20.13 -8.13 2.48
CA ASP A 182 -20.71 -8.79 3.65
C ASP A 182 -20.16 -10.20 3.90
N HIS A 183 -19.88 -10.96 2.85
CA HIS A 183 -19.49 -12.37 2.97
C HIS A 183 -17.98 -12.60 2.86
N VAL A 184 -17.25 -11.78 2.10
CA VAL A 184 -15.81 -11.98 1.83
C VAL A 184 -14.94 -11.08 2.69
N LEU A 185 -15.30 -9.81 2.88
CA LEU A 185 -14.49 -8.89 3.66
C LEU A 185 -14.79 -8.98 5.16
N PRO A 186 -13.79 -9.29 6.01
CA PRO A 186 -13.93 -9.14 7.44
C PRO A 186 -13.88 -7.66 7.85
N VAL A 187 -14.39 -7.35 9.04
CA VAL A 187 -14.40 -6.00 9.64
C VAL A 187 -12.99 -5.62 10.10
N ILE A 188 -12.08 -5.39 9.15
CA ILE A 188 -10.65 -5.07 9.35
C ILE A 188 -10.29 -3.96 8.36
N SER A 189 -9.92 -2.76 8.85
CA SER A 189 -9.65 -1.59 8.00
C SER A 189 -8.65 -1.87 6.88
N ASP A 190 -7.54 -2.55 7.18
CA ASP A 190 -6.51 -2.88 6.19
C ASP A 190 -7.04 -3.70 5.01
N ALA A 191 -8.04 -4.58 5.24
CA ALA A 191 -8.66 -5.35 4.16
C ALA A 191 -9.46 -4.45 3.20
N TYR A 192 -10.18 -3.46 3.74
CA TYR A 192 -10.91 -2.51 2.90
C TYR A 192 -9.94 -1.59 2.14
N LEU A 193 -8.88 -1.11 2.79
CA LEU A 193 -7.86 -0.28 2.16
C LEU A 193 -7.14 -1.00 1.01
N ASP A 194 -6.85 -2.29 1.19
CA ASP A 194 -6.27 -3.13 0.13
C ASP A 194 -7.19 -3.19 -1.10
N VAL A 195 -8.50 -3.40 -0.89
CA VAL A 195 -9.51 -3.40 -1.96
C VAL A 195 -9.67 -2.01 -2.60
N ILE A 196 -9.71 -0.92 -1.80
CA ILE A 196 -9.86 0.45 -2.32
C ILE A 196 -8.70 0.79 -3.26
N ARG A 197 -7.47 0.46 -2.88
CA ARG A 197 -6.29 0.67 -3.72
C ARG A 197 -6.40 -0.10 -5.03
N ASP A 198 -6.63 -1.41 -4.96
CA ASP A 198 -6.76 -2.30 -6.13
C ASP A 198 -7.84 -1.80 -7.10
N GLN A 199 -9.05 -1.52 -6.59
CA GLN A 199 -10.16 -1.05 -7.40
C GLN A 199 -9.92 0.35 -8.00
N SER A 200 -9.20 1.23 -7.30
CA SER A 200 -8.84 2.56 -7.83
C SER A 200 -7.80 2.46 -8.94
N GLU A 201 -6.78 1.62 -8.78
CA GLU A 201 -5.73 1.38 -9.78
C GLU A 201 -6.30 0.76 -11.06
N ASP A 202 -7.25 -0.17 -10.93
CA ASP A 202 -7.96 -0.81 -12.04
C ASP A 202 -9.07 0.05 -12.66
N ARG A 203 -9.25 1.31 -12.22
CA ARG A 203 -10.30 2.25 -12.67
C ARG A 203 -11.73 1.76 -12.44
N HIS A 204 -11.93 0.92 -11.44
CA HIS A 204 -13.25 0.54 -10.92
C HIS A 204 -13.67 1.51 -9.80
N THR A 205 -13.65 2.81 -10.08
CA THR A 205 -13.83 3.89 -9.08
C THR A 205 -15.16 3.79 -8.31
N GLU A 206 -16.24 3.36 -8.97
CA GLU A 206 -17.53 3.08 -8.31
C GLU A 206 -17.43 1.98 -7.24
N ASN A 207 -16.68 0.92 -7.51
CA ASN A 207 -16.47 -0.14 -6.53
C ASN A 207 -15.64 0.38 -5.36
N ALA A 208 -14.56 1.12 -5.64
CA ALA A 208 -13.72 1.71 -4.61
C ALA A 208 -14.50 2.66 -3.70
N LEU A 209 -15.41 3.47 -4.24
CA LEU A 209 -16.30 4.35 -3.47
C LEU A 209 -17.23 3.57 -2.54
N LYS A 210 -17.89 2.52 -3.03
CA LYS A 210 -18.75 1.66 -2.19
C LYS A 210 -17.98 0.98 -1.06
N VAL A 211 -16.76 0.53 -1.35
CA VAL A 211 -15.87 -0.07 -0.34
C VAL A 211 -15.44 0.99 0.69
N TRP A 212 -15.13 2.21 0.24
CA TRP A 212 -14.83 3.36 1.11
C TRP A 212 -16.00 3.71 2.03
N GLU A 213 -17.23 3.74 1.52
CA GLU A 213 -18.43 4.00 2.34
C GLU A 213 -18.61 2.95 3.44
N ARG A 214 -18.34 1.69 3.15
CA ARG A 214 -18.33 0.63 4.15
C ARG A 214 -17.21 0.83 5.17
N LEU A 215 -16.02 1.22 4.73
CA LEU A 215 -14.88 1.55 5.60
C LEU A 215 -15.21 2.68 6.57
N VAL A 216 -15.77 3.79 6.08
CA VAL A 216 -16.19 4.96 6.87
C VAL A 216 -17.14 4.56 8.02
N SER A 217 -18.07 3.63 7.77
CA SER A 217 -19.02 3.16 8.80
C SER A 217 -18.34 2.52 10.02
N MET A 218 -17.10 2.05 9.88
CA MET A 218 -16.33 1.42 10.95
C MET A 218 -15.54 2.44 11.79
N HIS A 219 -15.53 3.73 11.42
CA HIS A 219 -14.74 4.79 12.04
C HIS A 219 -13.26 4.39 12.20
N PRO A 220 -12.56 4.10 11.08
CA PRO A 220 -11.23 3.54 11.10
C PRO A 220 -10.21 4.59 11.59
N ARG A 221 -9.03 4.10 11.96
CA ARG A 221 -7.82 4.93 12.02
C ARG A 221 -6.96 4.56 10.82
N ILE A 222 -6.69 5.53 9.96
CA ILE A 222 -5.94 5.31 8.70
C ILE A 222 -4.84 6.35 8.56
N SER A 223 -3.88 6.07 7.68
CA SER A 223 -2.98 7.09 7.17
C SER A 223 -3.71 7.91 6.10
N LEU A 224 -3.48 9.22 6.03
CA LEU A 224 -4.05 10.04 4.96
C LEU A 224 -3.56 9.58 3.57
N TYR A 225 -2.36 8.99 3.49
CA TYR A 225 -1.84 8.40 2.25
C TYR A 225 -2.68 7.23 1.74
N ASP A 226 -3.42 6.54 2.62
CA ASP A 226 -4.25 5.41 2.22
C ASP A 226 -5.46 5.84 1.37
N SER A 227 -5.88 7.12 1.43
CA SER A 227 -6.96 7.65 0.60
C SER A 227 -6.50 8.12 -0.77
N PHE A 228 -5.20 8.30 -1.00
CA PHE A 228 -4.68 8.93 -2.22
C PHE A 228 -5.14 8.22 -3.50
N PRO A 229 -5.05 6.87 -3.62
CA PRO A 229 -5.46 6.19 -4.85
C PRO A 229 -6.91 6.53 -5.27
N LEU A 230 -7.84 6.56 -4.31
CA LEU A 230 -9.24 6.85 -4.57
C LEU A 230 -9.47 8.34 -4.85
N VAL A 231 -8.88 9.23 -4.05
CA VAL A 231 -9.00 10.68 -4.26
C VAL A 231 -8.45 11.08 -5.63
N ASP A 232 -7.27 10.60 -5.99
CA ASP A 232 -6.61 10.91 -7.26
C ASP A 232 -7.39 10.35 -8.46
N ALA A 233 -7.98 9.14 -8.33
CA ALA A 233 -8.86 8.57 -9.34
C ALA A 233 -10.10 9.45 -9.57
N LEU A 234 -10.77 9.90 -8.49
CA LEU A 234 -11.92 10.78 -8.55
C LEU A 234 -11.58 12.15 -9.15
N MET A 235 -10.43 12.72 -8.79
CA MET A 235 -9.94 13.97 -9.38
C MET A 235 -9.68 13.82 -10.88
N THR A 236 -9.05 12.73 -11.30
CA THR A 236 -8.80 12.41 -12.72
C THR A 236 -10.10 12.27 -13.51
N GLU A 237 -11.14 11.67 -12.91
CA GLU A 237 -12.48 11.55 -13.48
C GLU A 237 -13.33 12.83 -13.39
N ARG A 238 -12.78 13.93 -12.86
CA ARG A 238 -13.48 15.22 -12.63
C ARG A 238 -14.66 15.13 -11.65
N ARG A 239 -14.66 14.14 -10.76
CA ARG A 239 -15.68 13.95 -9.71
C ARG A 239 -15.29 14.66 -8.41
N ILE A 240 -15.08 15.96 -8.52
CA ILE A 240 -14.41 16.76 -7.47
C ILE A 240 -15.18 16.78 -6.15
N GLY A 241 -16.53 16.79 -6.19
CA GLY A 241 -17.34 16.73 -4.98
C GLY A 241 -17.16 15.42 -4.19
N GLU A 242 -17.02 14.29 -4.89
CA GLU A 242 -16.78 12.99 -4.26
C GLU A 242 -15.33 12.88 -3.77
N ALA A 243 -14.36 13.37 -4.55
CA ALA A 243 -12.97 13.46 -4.13
C ALA A 243 -12.83 14.25 -2.82
N SER A 244 -13.47 15.43 -2.74
CA SER A 244 -13.46 16.27 -1.54
C SER A 244 -14.08 15.55 -0.34
N ARG A 245 -15.21 14.86 -0.54
CA ARG A 245 -15.84 14.08 0.52
C ARG A 245 -14.94 12.98 1.06
N VAL A 246 -14.31 12.21 0.18
CA VAL A 246 -13.38 11.13 0.56
C VAL A 246 -12.19 11.72 1.32
N TRP A 247 -11.62 12.81 0.81
CA TRP A 247 -10.52 13.54 1.45
C TRP A 247 -10.87 14.02 2.86
N ASP A 248 -11.99 14.72 3.03
CA ASP A 248 -12.40 15.27 4.33
C ASP A 248 -12.63 14.16 5.37
N GLN A 249 -13.23 13.04 4.94
CA GLN A 249 -13.39 11.85 5.77
C GLN A 249 -12.01 11.25 6.15
N ALA A 250 -11.09 11.16 5.20
CA ALA A 250 -9.74 10.64 5.45
C ALA A 250 -8.94 11.52 6.41
N VAL A 251 -9.01 12.85 6.26
CA VAL A 251 -8.39 13.84 7.15
C VAL A 251 -8.89 13.65 8.58
N LEU A 252 -10.20 13.46 8.76
CA LEU A 252 -10.80 13.18 10.07
C LEU A 252 -10.25 11.88 10.68
N PHE A 253 -10.24 10.79 9.91
CA PHE A 253 -9.77 9.47 10.38
C PHE A 253 -8.27 9.38 10.61
N ALA A 254 -7.49 10.25 9.95
CA ALA A 254 -6.06 10.42 10.19
C ALA A 254 -5.76 11.30 11.41
N GLY A 255 -6.77 11.93 12.03
CA GLY A 255 -6.58 12.86 13.14
C GLY A 255 -5.91 14.17 12.73
N LEU A 256 -6.12 14.61 11.49
CA LEU A 256 -5.51 15.80 10.89
C LEU A 256 -6.54 16.91 10.61
N ALA A 257 -7.70 16.88 11.28
CA ALA A 257 -8.76 17.87 11.10
C ALA A 257 -8.44 19.22 11.76
N ASP A 258 -7.68 19.22 12.86
CA ASP A 258 -7.41 20.39 13.70
C ASP A 258 -6.06 21.08 13.37
N LEU A 259 -5.63 21.02 12.10
CA LEU A 259 -4.42 21.75 11.68
C LEU A 259 -4.65 23.26 11.83
N GLN A 260 -3.64 23.95 12.36
CA GLN A 260 -3.68 25.40 12.47
C GLN A 260 -3.63 26.03 11.08
N GLY A 261 -4.43 27.09 10.88
CA GLY A 261 -4.45 27.84 9.64
C GLY A 261 -5.41 29.03 9.69
N PRO A 262 -5.43 29.84 8.62
CA PRO A 262 -6.29 31.02 8.54
C PRO A 262 -7.79 30.65 8.66
N PRO A 263 -8.56 31.36 9.50
CA PRO A 263 -9.96 31.02 9.76
C PRO A 263 -10.81 31.15 8.49
N GLY A 264 -11.70 30.18 8.28
CA GLY A 264 -12.62 30.16 7.14
C GLY A 264 -11.98 29.78 5.81
N SER A 265 -10.70 29.42 5.78
CA SER A 265 -10.09 28.95 4.55
C SER A 265 -10.54 27.54 4.19
N ILE A 266 -10.73 27.30 2.89
CA ILE A 266 -10.99 25.98 2.32
C ILE A 266 -9.70 25.24 1.89
N LEU A 267 -8.52 25.84 2.08
CA LEU A 267 -7.25 25.16 1.84
C LEU A 267 -6.89 24.30 3.04
N TRP A 268 -6.77 23.00 2.81
CA TRP A 268 -6.23 22.09 3.81
C TRP A 268 -4.72 22.27 3.97
N ASP A 269 -4.25 22.27 5.23
CA ASP A 269 -2.85 22.46 5.60
C ASP A 269 -2.23 23.77 5.06
N SER A 270 -3.01 24.85 5.11
CA SER A 270 -2.68 26.18 4.60
C SER A 270 -1.41 26.82 5.17
N GLY A 271 -1.04 26.46 6.41
CA GLY A 271 0.20 26.88 7.09
C GLY A 271 1.36 25.87 6.99
N PHE A 272 1.23 24.80 6.19
CA PHE A 272 2.24 23.75 6.06
C PHE A 272 2.55 23.01 7.37
N GLU A 273 1.57 22.80 8.23
CA GLU A 273 1.70 22.17 9.54
C GLU A 273 1.81 20.64 9.48
N SER A 274 1.39 20.00 8.39
CA SER A 274 1.41 18.54 8.23
C SER A 274 2.57 18.02 7.37
N ASN A 275 3.05 16.80 7.62
CA ASN A 275 4.06 16.17 6.76
C ASN A 275 3.49 15.55 5.47
N VAL A 276 2.20 15.71 5.20
CA VAL A 276 1.52 15.10 4.05
C VAL A 276 1.73 15.97 2.82
N LYS A 277 2.11 15.34 1.71
CA LYS A 277 2.42 16.00 0.44
C LYS A 277 2.22 15.04 -0.71
N ASN A 278 2.12 15.59 -1.92
CA ASN A 278 2.16 14.88 -3.20
C ASN A 278 1.02 13.86 -3.41
N GLY A 279 -0.21 14.22 -3.02
CA GLY A 279 -1.42 13.48 -3.42
C GLY A 279 -2.70 14.06 -2.82
N GLY A 280 -3.84 13.73 -3.42
CA GLY A 280 -5.13 14.33 -3.12
C GLY A 280 -5.09 15.87 -3.09
N PHE A 281 -5.68 16.46 -2.05
CA PHE A 281 -5.68 17.91 -1.83
C PHE A 281 -4.59 18.38 -0.86
N SER A 282 -3.45 17.68 -0.80
CA SER A 282 -2.25 18.16 -0.10
C SER A 282 -1.38 19.02 -1.02
N TRP A 283 -0.37 19.68 -0.43
CA TRP A 283 0.64 20.40 -1.19
C TRP A 283 1.43 19.46 -2.11
N LEU A 284 1.50 19.83 -3.39
CA LEU A 284 2.43 19.26 -4.36
C LEU A 284 3.74 20.03 -4.27
N ILE A 285 4.82 19.35 -3.89
CA ILE A 285 6.14 19.95 -3.72
C ILE A 285 7.13 19.22 -4.62
N SER A 286 7.60 19.92 -5.66
CA SER A 286 8.60 19.42 -6.59
C SER A 286 10.00 19.48 -5.97
N GLU A 287 10.42 18.39 -5.34
CA GLU A 287 11.77 18.27 -4.74
C GLU A 287 12.89 18.21 -5.79
N ALA A 288 12.55 18.11 -7.08
CA ALA A 288 13.51 17.95 -8.18
C ALA A 288 14.07 19.27 -8.75
N SER A 289 13.71 20.44 -8.20
CA SER A 289 14.26 21.70 -8.69
C SER A 289 15.73 21.86 -8.33
N ARG A 290 16.63 21.77 -9.32
CA ARG A 290 18.07 21.99 -9.12
C ARG A 290 18.40 23.42 -8.69
N ASP A 291 17.57 24.37 -9.11
CA ASP A 291 17.82 25.81 -8.96
C ASP A 291 17.19 26.43 -7.69
N VAL A 292 16.32 25.68 -6.98
CA VAL A 292 15.63 26.15 -5.78
C VAL A 292 15.64 25.06 -4.74
N GLN A 293 16.15 25.36 -3.55
CA GLN A 293 16.04 24.44 -2.41
C GLN A 293 14.73 24.72 -1.68
N ILE A 294 13.83 23.74 -1.66
CA ILE A 294 12.55 23.79 -0.97
C ILE A 294 12.67 23.05 0.36
N GLY A 295 12.20 23.65 1.43
CA GLY A 295 12.14 23.00 2.74
C GLY A 295 11.18 23.71 3.68
N PHE A 296 11.23 23.35 4.96
CA PHE A 296 10.44 23.99 6.00
C PHE A 296 11.34 24.64 7.04
N ASP A 297 10.90 25.77 7.61
CA ASP A 297 11.64 26.52 8.63
C ASP A 297 10.79 26.65 9.91
N THR A 298 11.35 26.24 11.05
CA THR A 298 10.65 26.30 12.35
C THR A 298 10.93 27.58 13.11
N GLN A 299 11.89 28.39 12.66
CA GLN A 299 12.30 29.64 13.31
C GLN A 299 11.67 30.85 12.64
N GLU A 300 11.69 30.90 11.31
CA GLU A 300 11.05 31.96 10.53
C GLU A 300 9.66 31.51 10.09
N LYS A 301 8.64 31.87 10.86
CA LYS A 301 7.23 31.55 10.58
C LYS A 301 6.32 32.73 10.91
N HIS A 302 5.16 32.78 10.29
CA HIS A 302 4.13 33.77 10.59
C HIS A 302 3.17 33.25 11.66
N SER A 303 2.68 32.03 11.49
CA SER A 303 1.85 31.32 12.47
C SER A 303 2.35 29.88 12.65
N GLY A 304 1.60 29.06 13.39
CA GLY A 304 1.88 27.63 13.45
C GLY A 304 3.23 27.24 14.03
N ASN A 305 3.74 26.09 13.56
CA ASN A 305 5.00 25.51 13.99
C ASN A 305 6.12 25.73 12.99
N ARG A 306 5.80 25.94 11.71
CA ARG A 306 6.77 26.14 10.63
C ARG A 306 6.19 26.88 9.44
N SER A 307 7.05 27.32 8.54
CA SER A 307 6.64 27.88 7.23
C SER A 307 7.36 27.16 6.10
N LEU A 308 6.88 27.34 4.87
CA LEU A 308 7.58 26.91 3.66
C LEU A 308 8.77 27.86 3.41
N ARG A 309 9.93 27.30 3.07
CA ARG A 309 11.15 28.05 2.75
C ARG A 309 11.66 27.71 1.35
N LEU A 310 11.98 28.74 0.58
CA LEU A 310 12.66 28.66 -0.71
C LEU A 310 14.03 29.35 -0.62
N ILE A 311 15.09 28.68 -1.03
CA ILE A 311 16.45 29.25 -1.12
C ILE A 311 16.88 29.27 -2.58
N PHE A 312 17.31 30.43 -3.04
CA PHE A 312 17.89 30.68 -4.36
C PHE A 312 19.39 30.95 -4.20
N ASP A 313 20.21 30.27 -5.00
CA ASP A 313 21.66 30.23 -4.83
C ASP A 313 22.44 31.29 -5.62
N GLY A 314 21.77 32.06 -6.50
CA GLY A 314 22.40 33.05 -7.37
C GLY A 314 23.02 32.48 -8.65
N ASN A 315 22.80 31.20 -8.98
CA ASN A 315 23.45 30.58 -10.13
C ASN A 315 22.65 30.69 -11.44
N SER A 316 21.32 30.83 -11.35
CA SER A 316 20.43 30.83 -12.51
C SER A 316 19.28 31.85 -12.40
N ASN A 317 18.71 32.20 -13.55
CA ASN A 317 17.48 32.99 -13.64
C ASN A 317 16.28 32.04 -13.65
N VAL A 318 15.69 31.84 -12.48
CA VAL A 318 14.78 30.70 -12.22
C VAL A 318 13.34 30.99 -12.65
N ASN A 319 12.81 30.24 -13.60
CA ASN A 319 11.35 30.14 -13.76
C ASN A 319 10.80 29.07 -12.79
N PHE A 320 10.07 29.47 -11.75
CA PHE A 320 9.64 28.58 -10.67
C PHE A 320 8.12 28.42 -10.66
N ALA A 321 7.67 27.16 -10.56
CA ALA A 321 6.28 26.77 -10.30
C ALA A 321 6.28 25.41 -9.57
N GLY A 322 7.07 25.30 -8.49
CA GLY A 322 7.38 24.02 -7.84
C GLY A 322 6.53 23.66 -6.63
N VAL A 323 5.68 24.58 -6.15
CA VAL A 323 4.79 24.33 -5.00
C VAL A 323 3.37 24.72 -5.37
N CYS A 324 2.48 23.73 -5.45
CA CYS A 324 1.10 23.92 -5.87
C CYS A 324 0.12 23.18 -4.94
N HIS A 325 -1.14 23.58 -4.97
CA HIS A 325 -2.22 23.00 -4.17
C HIS A 325 -3.50 22.95 -5.01
N TYR A 326 -4.15 21.79 -5.06
CA TYR A 326 -5.46 21.64 -5.70
C TYR A 326 -6.56 21.97 -4.70
N VAL A 327 -7.50 22.82 -5.10
CA VAL A 327 -8.54 23.31 -4.21
C VAL A 327 -9.92 22.99 -4.80
N PRO A 328 -10.75 22.17 -4.12
CA PRO A 328 -12.13 21.95 -4.52
C PRO A 328 -12.95 23.23 -4.26
N LEU A 329 -13.78 23.62 -5.23
CA LEU A 329 -14.53 24.87 -5.22
C LEU A 329 -16.03 24.63 -5.29
N GLN A 330 -16.76 25.58 -4.72
CA GLN A 330 -18.20 25.71 -4.95
C GLN A 330 -18.40 26.52 -6.25
N PRO A 331 -19.24 26.05 -7.18
CA PRO A 331 -19.57 26.81 -8.39
C PRO A 331 -20.19 28.18 -8.07
N SER A 332 -20.01 29.16 -8.96
CA SER A 332 -20.63 30.50 -8.85
C SER A 332 -20.37 31.21 -7.52
N THR A 333 -19.16 31.06 -6.98
CA THR A 333 -18.79 31.57 -5.65
C THR A 333 -17.62 32.54 -5.79
N ALA A 334 -17.72 33.68 -5.10
CA ALA A 334 -16.63 34.64 -4.98
C ALA A 334 -15.70 34.23 -3.83
N TYR A 335 -14.41 34.41 -4.02
CA TYR A 335 -13.36 34.05 -3.09
C TYR A 335 -12.36 35.18 -2.91
N ARG A 336 -11.80 35.27 -1.70
CA ARG A 336 -10.64 36.09 -1.38
C ARG A 336 -9.45 35.19 -1.17
N PHE A 337 -8.45 35.32 -2.03
CA PHE A 337 -7.14 34.71 -1.82
C PHE A 337 -6.26 35.63 -0.97
N SER A 338 -5.51 35.06 -0.04
CA SER A 338 -4.40 35.75 0.63
C SER A 338 -3.29 34.81 1.05
N ALA A 339 -2.06 35.32 1.18
CA ALA A 339 -0.94 34.61 1.76
C ALA A 339 0.03 35.57 2.44
N TRP A 340 0.84 35.08 3.37
CA TRP A 340 1.93 35.84 3.98
C TRP A 340 3.26 35.42 3.38
N VAL A 341 4.02 36.41 2.91
CA VAL A 341 5.33 36.20 2.28
C VAL A 341 6.37 37.07 2.98
N ARG A 342 7.51 36.49 3.32
CA ARG A 342 8.69 37.20 3.84
C ARG A 342 9.87 36.93 2.93
N THR A 343 10.67 37.94 2.66
CA THR A 343 11.83 37.82 1.77
C THR A 343 13.07 38.38 2.43
N ARG A 344 14.22 37.76 2.16
CA ARG A 344 15.52 38.25 2.60
C ARG A 344 16.49 38.21 1.43
N ALA A 345 16.98 39.38 1.06
CA ALA A 345 17.97 39.59 0.03
C ALA A 345 17.64 38.89 -1.30
N LEU A 346 16.36 38.90 -1.73
CA LEU A 346 16.01 38.48 -3.11
C LEU A 346 16.49 39.55 -4.10
N THR A 347 17.49 39.19 -4.91
CA THR A 347 18.31 40.16 -5.67
C THR A 347 17.68 40.68 -6.96
N THR A 348 16.66 40.01 -7.51
CA THR A 348 16.09 40.36 -8.82
C THR A 348 14.85 41.24 -8.72
N ASP A 349 14.52 41.92 -9.82
CA ASP A 349 13.26 42.66 -10.02
C ASP A 349 12.02 41.76 -9.92
N GLN A 350 12.14 40.48 -10.29
CA GLN A 350 11.06 39.50 -10.16
C GLN A 350 11.06 38.83 -8.78
N GLY A 351 9.89 38.84 -8.12
CA GLY A 351 9.67 38.29 -6.79
C GLY A 351 8.82 37.03 -6.75
N ILE A 352 8.45 36.68 -5.53
CA ILE A 352 7.52 35.58 -5.23
C ILE A 352 6.08 36.04 -5.45
N ARG A 353 5.29 35.24 -6.15
CA ARG A 353 3.89 35.49 -6.48
C ARG A 353 3.07 34.21 -6.28
N PHE A 354 1.75 34.35 -6.26
CA PHE A 354 0.84 33.23 -6.41
C PHE A 354 0.09 33.33 -7.72
N HIS A 355 -0.02 32.20 -8.42
CA HIS A 355 -0.82 32.03 -9.61
C HIS A 355 -2.00 31.12 -9.29
N LEU A 356 -3.20 31.68 -9.42
CA LEU A 356 -4.46 31.01 -9.25
C LEU A 356 -5.06 30.76 -10.63
N HIS A 357 -5.37 29.51 -10.97
CA HIS A 357 -6.02 29.21 -12.24
C HIS A 357 -7.07 28.10 -12.10
N SER A 358 -8.17 28.24 -12.85
CA SER A 358 -9.22 27.22 -12.94
C SER A 358 -8.72 25.95 -13.62
N LEU A 359 -9.29 24.81 -13.24
CA LEU A 359 -9.08 23.52 -13.91
C LEU A 359 -10.40 23.03 -14.53
N GLY A 360 -10.31 22.40 -15.71
CA GLY A 360 -11.41 21.64 -16.29
C GLY A 360 -12.46 22.41 -17.11
N ALA A 361 -12.32 23.73 -17.32
CA ALA A 361 -13.22 24.53 -18.15
C ALA A 361 -12.53 25.09 -19.41
N GLN A 362 -13.30 25.42 -20.46
CA GLN A 362 -12.83 26.33 -21.53
C GLN A 362 -12.57 27.75 -21.00
N ASP A 363 -13.11 28.06 -19.82
CA ASP A 363 -12.93 29.33 -19.13
C ASP A 363 -11.63 29.30 -18.32
N ALA A 364 -10.57 29.84 -18.92
CA ALA A 364 -9.23 29.93 -18.34
C ALA A 364 -9.11 31.16 -17.41
N SER A 365 -9.93 31.20 -16.37
CA SER A 365 -9.81 32.26 -15.37
C SER A 365 -8.50 32.09 -14.61
N SER A 366 -7.65 33.11 -14.70
CA SER A 366 -6.29 33.09 -14.20
C SER A 366 -5.97 34.43 -13.56
N VAL A 367 -5.48 34.41 -12.33
CA VAL A 367 -5.10 35.59 -11.57
C VAL A 367 -3.71 35.38 -10.98
N VAL A 368 -2.86 36.40 -11.06
CA VAL A 368 -1.55 36.43 -10.43
C VAL A 368 -1.53 37.55 -9.40
N THR A 369 -1.05 37.27 -8.20
CA THR A 369 -0.95 38.28 -7.14
C THR A 369 0.14 39.31 -7.44
N SER A 370 0.14 40.39 -6.66
CA SER A 370 1.35 41.21 -6.50
C SER A 370 2.55 40.36 -6.07
N GLU A 371 3.74 40.82 -6.42
CA GLU A 371 4.98 40.13 -6.06
C GLU A 371 5.63 40.69 -4.80
N VAL A 372 6.46 39.86 -4.17
CA VAL A 372 7.32 40.23 -3.05
C VAL A 372 8.76 39.87 -3.37
N HIS A 373 9.65 40.88 -3.43
CA HIS A 373 11.08 40.73 -3.71
C HIS A 373 11.93 41.50 -2.67
N GLY A 374 13.25 41.60 -2.88
CA GLY A 374 14.14 42.33 -1.99
C GLY A 374 14.23 41.75 -0.58
N THR A 375 14.27 42.63 0.43
CA THR A 375 14.19 42.25 1.84
C THR A 375 12.96 42.89 2.46
N THR A 376 11.95 42.07 2.75
CA THR A 376 10.68 42.53 3.29
C THR A 376 10.30 41.73 4.55
N PRO A 377 9.67 42.38 5.56
CA PRO A 377 9.02 41.63 6.62
C PRO A 377 7.85 40.79 6.06
N TRP A 378 7.21 39.98 6.91
CA TRP A 378 5.97 39.31 6.55
C TRP A 378 4.98 40.30 5.95
N THR A 379 4.71 40.13 4.66
CA THR A 379 3.91 41.01 3.83
C THR A 379 2.76 40.19 3.28
N ARG A 380 1.54 40.70 3.46
CA ARG A 380 0.34 40.04 2.98
C ARG A 380 0.12 40.34 1.51
N VAL A 381 -0.04 39.31 0.70
CA VAL A 381 -0.48 39.41 -0.71
C VAL A 381 -1.91 38.91 -0.82
N GLU A 382 -2.69 39.50 -1.71
CA GLU A 382 -4.11 39.17 -1.89
C GLU A 382 -4.54 39.26 -3.35
N ALA A 383 -5.59 38.52 -3.69
CA ALA A 383 -6.29 38.67 -4.96
C ALA A 383 -7.77 38.27 -4.83
N PRO A 384 -8.71 38.99 -5.48
CA PRO A 384 -10.06 38.47 -5.68
C PRO A 384 -10.03 37.36 -6.74
N TRP A 385 -10.87 36.35 -6.56
CA TRP A 385 -11.07 35.30 -7.56
C TRP A 385 -12.51 34.77 -7.48
N SER A 386 -13.10 34.38 -8.61
CA SER A 386 -14.48 33.84 -8.63
C SER A 386 -14.57 32.61 -9.51
N SER A 387 -15.31 31.60 -9.03
CA SER A 387 -15.64 30.41 -9.83
C SER A 387 -16.83 30.70 -10.72
N SER A 388 -16.77 30.22 -11.97
CA SER A 388 -17.94 30.19 -12.85
C SER A 388 -18.86 29.01 -12.50
N LYS A 389 -19.93 28.80 -13.27
CA LYS A 389 -20.89 27.70 -13.03
C LYS A 389 -20.30 26.31 -13.23
N GLU A 390 -19.27 26.19 -14.06
CA GLU A 390 -18.67 24.92 -14.47
C GLU A 390 -17.35 24.63 -13.73
N VAL A 391 -16.79 25.63 -13.04
CA VAL A 391 -15.52 25.49 -12.33
C VAL A 391 -15.76 24.96 -10.92
N GLN A 392 -15.32 23.72 -10.70
CA GLN A 392 -15.39 23.01 -9.40
C GLN A 392 -14.01 22.80 -8.77
N GLU A 393 -12.95 23.21 -9.45
CA GLU A 393 -11.57 22.96 -9.03
C GLU A 393 -10.68 24.09 -9.55
N MET A 394 -9.70 24.47 -8.74
CA MET A 394 -8.61 25.34 -9.16
C MET A 394 -7.28 24.83 -8.63
N GLN A 395 -6.20 25.39 -9.16
CA GLN A 395 -4.87 25.22 -8.61
C GLN A 395 -4.32 26.56 -8.14
N VAL A 396 -3.74 26.56 -6.94
CA VAL A 396 -2.94 27.66 -6.39
C VAL A 396 -1.48 27.25 -6.47
N CYS A 397 -0.66 27.99 -7.21
CA CYS A 397 0.77 27.72 -7.31
C CYS A 397 1.60 28.91 -6.82
N LEU A 398 2.61 28.63 -6.02
CA LEU A 398 3.68 29.56 -5.71
C LEU A 398 4.62 29.63 -6.92
N VAL A 399 4.70 30.82 -7.53
CA VAL A 399 5.43 31.02 -8.77
C VAL A 399 6.45 32.16 -8.66
N ARG A 400 7.45 32.10 -9.53
CA ARG A 400 8.37 33.20 -9.82
C ARG A 400 8.63 33.22 -11.32
N PHE A 401 8.50 34.38 -11.95
CA PHE A 401 8.87 34.56 -13.34
C PHE A 401 10.36 34.90 -13.49
N PRO A 402 11.00 34.53 -14.60
CA PRO A 402 12.37 34.93 -14.86
C PRO A 402 12.48 36.45 -15.04
N SER A 403 13.58 37.02 -14.55
CA SER A 403 13.91 38.43 -14.78
C SER A 403 14.27 38.67 -16.25
N GLU A 404 13.88 39.81 -16.80
CA GLU A 404 14.34 40.25 -18.12
C GLU A 404 15.61 41.12 -18.04
N GLU A 405 16.09 41.42 -16.83
CA GLU A 405 17.30 42.21 -16.61
C GLU A 405 18.58 41.39 -16.85
N ALA A 406 19.67 42.09 -17.17
CA ALA A 406 20.97 41.46 -17.43
C ALA A 406 21.55 40.72 -16.21
N ASP A 407 21.22 41.17 -14.98
CA ASP A 407 21.55 40.50 -13.72
C ASP A 407 20.34 39.72 -13.17
N GLY A 408 19.76 38.86 -14.00
CA GLY A 408 18.56 38.10 -13.66
C GLY A 408 18.79 36.88 -12.75
N LYS A 409 20.02 36.67 -12.25
CA LYS A 409 20.34 35.53 -11.38
C LYS A 409 19.86 35.80 -9.97
N ILE A 410 18.89 35.00 -9.52
CA ILE A 410 18.27 35.23 -8.22
C ILE A 410 19.05 34.54 -7.12
N GLN A 411 19.43 35.33 -6.12
CA GLN A 411 19.94 34.88 -4.84
C GLN A 411 18.97 35.33 -3.76
N GLY A 412 18.87 34.58 -2.66
CA GLY A 412 18.15 35.01 -1.46
C GLY A 412 17.29 33.92 -0.86
N THR A 413 16.43 34.30 0.07
CA THR A 413 15.50 33.37 0.74
C THR A 413 14.10 33.98 0.77
N ALA A 414 13.10 33.14 0.51
CA ALA A 414 11.69 33.48 0.71
C ALA A 414 11.07 32.49 1.70
N TRP A 415 10.15 32.99 2.52
CA TRP A 415 9.29 32.18 3.37
C TRP A 415 7.83 32.50 3.04
N VAL A 416 6.99 31.46 3.10
CA VAL A 416 5.57 31.52 2.78
C VAL A 416 4.80 30.80 3.87
N ASP A 417 3.73 31.42 4.33
CA ASP A 417 2.89 30.90 5.41
C ASP A 417 1.45 31.40 5.26
N ASP A 418 0.51 30.76 5.98
CA ASP A 418 -0.89 31.16 6.09
C ASP A 418 -1.56 31.42 4.73
N VAL A 419 -1.47 30.46 3.81
CA VAL A 419 -2.09 30.56 2.47
C VAL A 419 -3.58 30.26 2.56
N ALA A 420 -4.41 31.25 2.31
CA ALA A 420 -5.86 31.15 2.46
C ALA A 420 -6.59 31.39 1.13
N LEU A 421 -7.62 30.59 0.91
CA LEU A 421 -8.74 30.93 0.03
C LEU A 421 -10.01 30.89 0.88
N VAL A 422 -10.70 32.02 0.99
CA VAL A 422 -11.90 32.17 1.83
C VAL A 422 -13.09 32.53 0.94
N PRO A 423 -14.22 31.81 1.02
CA PRO A 423 -15.45 32.19 0.32
C PRO A 423 -15.97 33.54 0.84
N GLU A 424 -16.32 34.44 -0.07
CA GLU A 424 -17.01 35.68 0.28
C GLU A 424 -18.50 35.37 0.44
N LEU A 425 -19.07 35.69 1.60
CA LEU A 425 -20.50 35.57 1.82
C LEU A 425 -21.22 36.45 0.79
N ALA A 426 -22.15 35.86 0.02
CA ALA A 426 -22.99 36.62 -0.89
C ALA A 426 -23.72 37.71 -0.10
N GLU A 427 -23.41 38.98 -0.37
CA GLU A 427 -24.23 40.07 0.13
C GLU A 427 -25.64 39.88 -0.45
N HIS A 428 -26.59 39.45 0.38
CA HIS A 428 -27.98 39.52 0.03
C HIS A 428 -28.29 40.99 -0.31
N PRO A 429 -28.81 41.30 -1.51
CA PRO A 429 -29.25 42.66 -1.78
C PRO A 429 -30.28 43.00 -0.71
N LYS A 430 -30.02 44.09 0.02
CA LYS A 430 -30.96 44.61 1.03
C LYS A 430 -32.35 44.73 0.37
N PRO A 431 -33.42 44.30 1.07
CA PRO A 431 -34.76 44.19 0.51
C PRO A 431 -35.32 45.53 0.01
#